data_AF-A0A533RTD2-F1
#
_entry.id   AF-A0A533RTD2-F1
#
_cell.length_a   1.000
_cell.length_b   1.000
_cell.length_c   1.000
_cell.angle_alpha   90.00
_cell.angle_beta   90.00
_cell.angle_gamma   90.00
#
_symmetry.space_group_name_H-M   'P 1'
#
loop_
_entity.id
_entity.type
_entity.pdbx_description
1 polymer ?
#
loop_
_entity_poly.entity_id
_entity_poly.type
_entity_poly.pdbx_seq_one_letter_code
_entity_poly.pdbx_strand_id
1 'polypeptide(L)'
;MDPIVVIPTFWTRRRGGRTRSGIDEQAAIYDHPIPLDEIEPSLGPALQSLQGVKGLGRVVVIVAATDESIAHQAEDRVRDIIADFPSIDALVFGPAEMGSLHRRLEQLEFADMIEGVTLNGYGAVRNVGLIAAAVLGHDSVVFFDDDECALDEDFLERALYGLGAQLQDGTPLLAKTGFYVDSNGAWQRSDEAHWSDMFWRQRDSFNQAMGILMKPPRIQRSRLAFGGIMALHKDMFSAVSFD
;
A
#
# COMPACT_ATOMS: atom_id res chain seq x y z
N MET A 1 -4.51 15.42 12.85
CA MET A 1 -4.59 14.06 12.29
C MET A 1 -3.45 13.27 12.87
N ASP A 2 -3.72 12.00 13.12
CA ASP A 2 -2.80 11.00 13.64
C ASP A 2 -2.67 9.90 12.59
N PRO A 3 -1.74 10.06 11.62
CA PRO A 3 -1.60 9.15 10.51
C PRO A 3 -0.92 7.84 10.91
N ILE A 4 -1.33 6.76 10.28
CA ILE A 4 -0.59 5.51 10.25
C ILE A 4 -0.17 5.21 8.81
N VAL A 5 1.09 4.80 8.62
CA VAL A 5 1.56 4.33 7.32
C VAL A 5 1.33 2.83 7.23
N VAL A 6 0.72 2.37 6.14
CA VAL A 6 0.46 0.95 5.90
C VAL A 6 1.23 0.52 4.66
N ILE A 7 2.13 -0.46 4.83
CA ILE A 7 2.95 -1.04 3.78
C ILE A 7 2.49 -2.46 3.50
N PRO A 8 1.71 -2.71 2.44
CA PRO A 8 1.45 -4.07 1.98
C PRO A 8 2.72 -4.62 1.31
N THR A 9 3.16 -5.82 1.72
CA THR A 9 4.29 -6.51 1.09
C THR A 9 3.91 -7.94 0.73
N PHE A 10 4.32 -8.38 -0.46
CA PHE A 10 3.86 -9.62 -1.08
C PHE A 10 5.02 -10.55 -1.32
N TRP A 11 4.98 -11.76 -0.76
CA TRP A 11 6.09 -12.68 -0.75
C TRP A 11 5.77 -13.97 -1.50
N THR A 12 6.77 -14.51 -2.19
CA THR A 12 6.66 -15.79 -2.90
C THR A 12 7.82 -16.72 -2.58
N ARG A 13 7.70 -17.97 -3.03
CA ARG A 13 8.73 -18.99 -2.84
C ARG A 13 10.06 -18.54 -3.44
N ARG A 14 11.14 -19.14 -2.93
CA ARG A 14 12.49 -18.91 -3.46
C ARG A 14 12.55 -19.13 -4.97
N ARG A 15 13.41 -18.38 -5.67
CA ARG A 15 13.56 -18.51 -7.13
C ARG A 15 13.89 -19.97 -7.51
N GLY A 16 13.13 -20.52 -8.46
CA GLY A 16 13.28 -21.92 -8.89
C GLY A 16 12.70 -22.97 -7.95
N GLY A 17 12.05 -22.58 -6.85
CA GLY A 17 11.19 -23.48 -6.09
C GLY A 17 10.08 -24.00 -6.99
N ARG A 18 9.87 -25.32 -7.03
CA ARG A 18 8.78 -25.92 -7.82
C ARG A 18 7.46 -25.26 -7.39
N THR A 19 6.82 -24.52 -8.30
CA THR A 19 5.36 -24.43 -8.28
C THR A 19 4.88 -25.87 -8.28
N ARG A 20 4.11 -26.28 -7.26
CA ARG A 20 3.50 -27.60 -7.31
C ARG A 20 2.71 -27.61 -8.61
N SER A 21 3.06 -28.54 -9.51
CA SER A 21 2.42 -28.72 -10.79
C SER A 21 0.95 -29.03 -10.55
N GLY A 22 0.12 -28.04 -10.76
CA GLY A 22 -1.31 -28.04 -10.48
C GLY A 22 -1.72 -26.59 -10.32
N ILE A 23 -2.77 -26.18 -11.02
CA ILE A 23 -3.43 -24.91 -10.75
C ILE A 23 -3.93 -25.04 -9.31
N ASP A 24 -3.16 -24.52 -8.35
CA ASP A 24 -3.61 -24.44 -6.97
C ASP A 24 -4.58 -23.26 -6.98
N GLU A 25 -5.89 -23.56 -7.06
CA GLU A 25 -6.96 -22.56 -7.16
C GLU A 25 -6.95 -21.55 -5.98
N GLN A 26 -6.14 -21.81 -4.95
CA GLN A 26 -5.97 -21.01 -3.74
C GLN A 26 -4.71 -20.12 -3.73
N ALA A 27 -3.80 -20.25 -4.71
CA ALA A 27 -2.58 -19.43 -4.73
C ALA A 27 -2.91 -17.98 -5.13
N ALA A 28 -2.59 -17.02 -4.26
CA ALA A 28 -2.75 -15.61 -4.57
C ALA A 28 -1.78 -15.21 -5.69
N ILE A 29 -2.30 -14.55 -6.73
CA ILE A 29 -1.49 -14.05 -7.85
C ILE A 29 -1.25 -12.57 -7.62
N TYR A 30 0.02 -12.23 -7.41
CA TYR A 30 0.51 -10.86 -7.35
C TYR A 30 1.44 -10.63 -8.55
N ASP A 31 1.46 -9.41 -9.10
CA ASP A 31 2.23 -9.07 -10.29
C ASP A 31 3.75 -9.09 -10.03
N HIS A 32 4.17 -8.63 -8.84
CA HIS A 32 5.57 -8.47 -8.45
C HIS A 32 5.88 -8.96 -7.02
N PRO A 33 5.57 -10.21 -6.65
CA PRO A 33 5.89 -10.71 -5.33
C PRO A 33 7.40 -10.92 -5.15
N ILE A 34 7.90 -10.62 -3.95
CA ILE A 34 9.29 -10.72 -3.54
C ILE A 34 9.63 -12.18 -3.21
N PRO A 35 10.61 -12.81 -3.88
CA PRO A 35 11.10 -14.13 -3.49
C PRO A 35 11.69 -14.13 -2.07
N LEU A 36 11.44 -15.17 -1.28
CA LEU A 36 12.02 -15.30 0.07
C LEU A 36 13.55 -15.25 0.12
N ASP A 37 14.22 -15.63 -0.97
CA ASP A 37 15.68 -15.58 -1.11
C ASP A 37 16.19 -14.30 -1.79
N GLU A 38 15.32 -13.30 -1.99
CA GLU A 38 15.74 -12.00 -2.47
C GLU A 38 16.75 -11.37 -1.48
N ILE A 39 17.91 -11.00 -2.01
CA ILE A 39 19.01 -10.46 -1.23
C ILE A 39 18.69 -9.02 -0.82
N GLU A 40 18.14 -8.24 -1.76
CA GLU A 40 17.74 -6.84 -1.57
C GLU A 40 16.25 -6.66 -1.89
N PRO A 41 15.35 -7.07 -0.97
CA PRO A 41 13.91 -6.83 -1.10
C PRO A 41 13.60 -5.33 -1.23
N SER A 42 12.61 -4.98 -2.04
CA SER A 42 12.14 -3.58 -2.24
C SER A 42 11.75 -2.89 -0.93
N LEU A 43 11.22 -3.66 0.03
CA LEU A 43 10.86 -3.19 1.38
C LEU A 43 12.01 -2.47 2.10
N GLY A 44 13.26 -2.90 1.90
CA GLY A 44 14.43 -2.28 2.55
C GLY A 44 14.60 -0.81 2.13
N PRO A 45 14.79 -0.52 0.83
CA PRO A 45 14.79 0.84 0.30
C PRO A 45 13.55 1.67 0.70
N ALA A 46 12.35 1.07 0.69
CA ALA A 46 11.13 1.74 1.13
C ALA A 46 11.23 2.22 2.59
N LEU A 47 11.59 1.34 3.53
CA LEU A 47 11.80 1.67 4.95
C LEU A 47 12.93 2.70 5.13
N GLN A 48 14.04 2.57 4.38
CA GLN A 48 15.14 3.52 4.41
C GLN A 48 14.68 4.94 4.05
N SER A 49 13.80 5.08 3.06
CA SER A 49 13.24 6.37 2.65
C SER A 49 12.37 7.02 3.73
N LEU A 50 11.69 6.21 4.55
CA LEU A 50 10.80 6.68 5.61
C LEU A 50 11.54 7.20 6.85
N GLN A 51 12.79 6.79 7.10
CA GLN A 51 13.56 7.25 8.28
C GLN A 51 13.74 8.78 8.34
N GLY A 52 13.75 9.46 7.20
CA GLY A 52 13.87 10.93 7.11
C GLY A 52 12.54 11.68 7.22
N VAL A 53 11.40 10.98 7.20
CA VAL A 53 10.08 11.60 7.13
C VAL A 53 9.67 12.16 8.49
N LYS A 54 9.34 13.45 8.52
CA LYS A 54 8.88 14.13 9.73
C LYS A 54 7.48 13.67 10.10
N GLY A 55 7.32 13.29 11.37
CA GLY A 55 6.03 12.84 11.88
C GLY A 55 5.55 11.50 11.31
N LEU A 56 6.50 10.59 10.97
CA LEU A 56 6.19 9.25 10.44
C LEU A 56 5.13 8.50 11.26
N GLY A 57 5.19 8.62 12.59
CA GLY A 57 4.30 7.89 13.49
C GLY A 57 4.56 6.39 13.42
N ARG A 58 3.48 5.60 13.50
CA ARG A 58 3.53 4.15 13.41
C ARG A 58 3.46 3.68 11.96
N VAL A 59 4.22 2.65 11.66
CA VAL A 59 4.18 1.93 10.38
C VAL A 59 3.62 0.53 10.62
N VAL A 60 2.67 0.09 9.81
CA VAL A 60 2.16 -1.29 9.83
C VAL A 60 2.58 -1.96 8.52
N VAL A 61 3.37 -3.01 8.62
CA VAL A 61 3.81 -3.79 7.47
C VAL A 61 2.96 -5.06 7.39
N ILE A 62 2.05 -5.11 6.41
CA ILE A 62 1.15 -6.25 6.18
C ILE A 62 1.87 -7.28 5.31
N VAL A 63 2.05 -8.49 5.83
CA VAL A 63 2.78 -9.55 5.13
C VAL A 63 1.79 -10.51 4.48
N ALA A 64 1.69 -10.45 3.16
CA ALA A 64 0.94 -11.40 2.37
C ALA A 64 1.89 -12.36 1.65
N ALA A 65 1.46 -13.61 1.48
CA ALA A 65 2.23 -14.62 0.78
C ALA A 65 1.39 -15.25 -0.32
N THR A 66 2.03 -15.62 -1.44
CA THR A 66 1.35 -16.34 -2.54
C THR A 66 0.87 -17.73 -2.13
N ASP A 67 1.43 -18.29 -1.05
CA ASP A 67 1.16 -19.64 -0.57
C ASP A 67 1.29 -19.71 0.96
N GLU A 68 0.30 -20.29 1.62
CA GLU A 68 0.24 -20.42 3.08
C GLU A 68 1.47 -21.15 3.66
N SER A 69 2.06 -22.10 2.91
CA SER A 69 3.22 -22.87 3.37
C SER A 69 4.47 -22.02 3.63
N ILE A 70 4.52 -20.80 3.11
CA ILE A 70 5.62 -19.85 3.33
C ILE A 70 5.24 -18.64 4.17
N ALA A 71 3.98 -18.51 4.61
CA ALA A 71 3.49 -17.28 5.22
C ALA A 71 4.26 -16.90 6.51
N HIS A 72 4.53 -17.87 7.38
CA HIS A 72 5.37 -17.66 8.57
C HIS A 72 6.84 -17.33 8.21
N GLN A 73 7.40 -17.94 7.16
CA GLN A 73 8.77 -17.63 6.72
C GLN A 73 8.87 -16.21 6.16
N ALA A 74 7.83 -15.74 5.47
CA ALA A 74 7.74 -14.36 4.99
C ALA A 74 7.62 -13.39 6.17
N GLU A 75 6.79 -13.72 7.17
CA GLU A 75 6.66 -12.92 8.39
C GLU A 75 8.00 -12.78 9.12
N ASP A 76 8.72 -13.88 9.35
CA ASP A 76 10.05 -13.88 9.96
C ASP A 76 11.05 -13.05 9.13
N ARG A 77 11.05 -13.21 7.81
CA ARG A 77 11.92 -12.45 6.90
C ARG A 77 11.65 -10.95 6.98
N VAL A 78 10.38 -10.54 7.04
CA VAL A 78 10.01 -9.13 7.19
C VAL A 78 10.44 -8.58 8.55
N ARG A 79 10.29 -9.37 9.63
CA ARG A 79 10.78 -9.00 10.96
C ARG A 79 12.30 -8.78 10.96
N ASP A 80 13.06 -9.65 10.29
CA ASP A 80 14.51 -9.49 10.12
C ASP A 80 14.87 -8.19 9.39
N ILE A 81 14.17 -7.87 8.28
CA ILE A 81 14.39 -6.61 7.54
C ILE A 81 14.10 -5.39 8.41
N ILE A 82 12.98 -5.41 9.14
CA ILE A 82 12.58 -4.30 10.02
C ILE A 82 13.57 -4.11 11.18
N ALA A 83 14.23 -5.16 11.64
CA ALA A 83 15.24 -5.07 12.69
C ALA A 83 16.44 -4.18 12.32
N ASP A 84 16.72 -4.02 11.02
CA ASP A 84 17.74 -3.09 10.51
C ASP A 84 17.31 -1.62 10.57
N PHE A 85 16.02 -1.34 10.85
CA PHE A 85 15.43 0.01 10.92
C PHE A 85 14.83 0.32 12.31
N PRO A 86 15.61 0.27 13.41
CA PRO A 86 15.09 0.40 14.78
C PRO A 86 14.50 1.79 15.12
N SER A 87 14.70 2.79 14.25
CA SER A 87 14.11 4.13 14.40
C SER A 87 12.65 4.20 13.97
N ILE A 88 12.13 3.19 13.26
CA ILE A 88 10.75 3.14 12.78
C ILE A 88 9.92 2.34 13.81
N ASP A 89 8.85 2.94 14.34
CA ASP A 89 7.86 2.22 15.16
C ASP A 89 7.01 1.33 14.24
N ALA A 90 7.52 0.13 13.93
CA ALA A 90 6.91 -0.80 13.00
C ALA A 90 6.17 -1.94 13.72
N LEU A 91 4.93 -2.20 13.28
CA LEU A 91 4.16 -3.39 13.59
C LEU A 91 4.13 -4.29 12.35
N VAL A 92 4.69 -5.50 12.47
CA VAL A 92 4.50 -6.55 11.46
C VAL A 92 3.14 -7.19 11.69
N PHE A 93 2.34 -7.27 10.63
CA PHE A 93 1.04 -7.92 10.65
C PHE A 93 1.05 -9.08 9.64
N GLY A 94 1.34 -10.27 10.14
CA GLY A 94 1.37 -11.51 9.36
C GLY A 94 0.29 -12.50 9.81
N PRO A 95 0.50 -13.80 9.53
CA PRO A 95 -0.37 -14.87 10.01
C PRO A 95 -0.65 -14.84 11.53
N ALA A 96 0.34 -14.48 12.35
CA ALA A 96 0.17 -14.44 13.81
C ALA A 96 -0.84 -13.38 14.27
N GLU A 97 -0.71 -12.15 13.75
CA GLU A 97 -1.63 -11.05 14.00
C GLU A 97 -3.00 -11.30 13.38
N MET A 98 -3.05 -11.92 12.18
CA MET A 98 -4.29 -12.32 11.53
C MET A 98 -5.11 -13.29 12.40
N GLY A 99 -4.48 -14.33 12.92
CA GLY A 99 -5.15 -15.27 13.83
C GLY A 99 -5.63 -14.61 15.12
N SER A 100 -4.94 -13.56 15.59
CA SER A 100 -5.38 -12.77 16.75
C SER A 100 -6.57 -11.88 16.42
N LEU A 101 -6.60 -11.27 15.23
CA LEU A 101 -7.72 -10.50 14.73
C LEU A 101 -8.97 -11.36 14.56
N HIS A 102 -8.84 -12.55 13.94
CA HIS A 102 -9.96 -13.49 13.78
C HIS A 102 -10.56 -13.91 15.10
N ARG A 103 -9.74 -14.36 16.08
CA ARG A 103 -10.22 -14.67 17.43
C ARG A 103 -10.94 -13.48 18.07
N ARG A 104 -10.49 -12.26 17.81
CA ARG A 104 -11.13 -11.06 18.34
C ARG A 104 -12.48 -10.80 17.67
N LEU A 105 -12.61 -11.01 16.37
CA LEU A 105 -13.88 -10.93 15.65
C LEU A 105 -14.88 -11.97 16.17
N GLU A 106 -14.46 -13.21 16.41
CA GLU A 106 -15.32 -14.25 17.02
C GLU A 106 -15.84 -13.82 18.40
N GLN A 107 -14.96 -13.30 19.26
CA GLN A 107 -15.33 -12.81 20.60
C GLN A 107 -16.31 -11.63 20.59
N LEU A 108 -16.32 -10.87 19.50
CA LEU A 108 -17.20 -9.72 19.29
C LEU A 108 -18.45 -10.08 18.48
N GLU A 109 -18.70 -11.38 18.25
CA GLU A 109 -19.86 -11.89 17.51
C GLU A 109 -19.88 -11.52 16.02
N PHE A 110 -18.70 -11.28 15.42
CA PHE A 110 -18.50 -11.01 13.98
C PHE A 110 -17.88 -12.21 13.23
N ALA A 111 -18.24 -13.43 13.62
CA ALA A 111 -17.67 -14.65 13.05
C ALA A 111 -17.99 -14.81 11.55
N ASP A 112 -19.13 -14.27 11.11
CA ASP A 112 -19.57 -14.25 9.71
C ASP A 112 -18.70 -13.37 8.80
N MET A 113 -17.95 -12.41 9.36
CA MET A 113 -17.06 -11.52 8.60
C MET A 113 -15.66 -12.11 8.38
N ILE A 114 -15.30 -13.18 9.07
CA ILE A 114 -13.93 -13.73 9.09
C ILE A 114 -13.47 -14.13 7.69
N GLU A 115 -14.35 -14.74 6.89
CA GLU A 115 -14.04 -15.14 5.50
C GLU A 115 -13.66 -13.95 4.60
N GLY A 116 -14.14 -12.75 4.92
CA GLY A 116 -13.81 -11.51 4.20
C GLY A 116 -12.55 -10.79 4.70
N VAL A 117 -12.00 -11.20 5.85
CA VAL A 117 -10.79 -10.60 6.44
C VAL A 117 -9.61 -11.53 6.19
N THR A 118 -8.96 -11.38 5.03
CA THR A 118 -7.87 -12.29 4.61
C THR A 118 -6.65 -11.53 4.10
N LEU A 119 -5.53 -12.24 3.99
CA LEU A 119 -4.31 -11.73 3.33
C LEU A 119 -4.22 -12.19 1.86
N ASN A 120 -5.34 -12.60 1.25
CA ASN A 120 -5.38 -13.08 -0.13
C ASN A 120 -6.00 -12.01 -1.05
N GLY A 121 -5.21 -11.55 -2.01
CA GLY A 121 -5.60 -10.49 -2.95
C GLY A 121 -5.28 -9.08 -2.45
N TYR A 122 -5.08 -8.16 -3.40
CA TYR A 122 -4.65 -6.78 -3.11
C TYR A 122 -5.65 -6.00 -2.25
N GLY A 123 -6.95 -6.11 -2.56
CA GLY A 123 -8.00 -5.41 -1.82
C GLY A 123 -8.12 -5.89 -0.37
N ALA A 124 -8.12 -7.21 -0.16
CA ALA A 124 -8.20 -7.82 1.17
C ALA A 124 -7.01 -7.40 2.05
N VAL A 125 -5.79 -7.43 1.52
CA VAL A 125 -4.57 -7.00 2.24
C VAL A 125 -4.67 -5.52 2.65
N ARG A 126 -5.16 -4.65 1.76
CA ARG A 126 -5.41 -3.23 2.10
C ARG A 126 -6.50 -3.09 3.16
N ASN A 127 -7.60 -3.85 3.06
CA ASN A 127 -8.67 -3.86 4.06
C ASN A 127 -8.17 -4.26 5.45
N VAL A 128 -7.29 -5.25 5.55
CA VAL A 128 -6.63 -5.62 6.82
C VAL A 128 -5.83 -4.45 7.38
N GLY A 129 -5.11 -3.72 6.52
CA GLY A 129 -4.44 -2.48 6.90
C GLY A 129 -5.39 -1.41 7.47
N LEU A 130 -6.58 -1.25 6.87
CA LEU A 130 -7.60 -0.34 7.38
C LEU A 130 -8.17 -0.78 8.73
N ILE A 131 -8.39 -2.09 8.91
CA ILE A 131 -8.84 -2.65 10.20
C ILE A 131 -7.77 -2.43 11.27
N ALA A 132 -6.49 -2.69 10.96
CA ALA A 132 -5.38 -2.45 11.88
C ALA A 132 -5.32 -0.98 12.31
N ALA A 133 -5.46 -0.04 11.35
CA ALA A 133 -5.53 1.39 11.64
C ALA A 133 -6.69 1.75 12.59
N ALA A 134 -7.89 1.22 12.32
CA ALA A 134 -9.08 1.45 13.14
C ALA A 134 -8.93 0.88 14.56
N VAL A 135 -8.40 -0.34 14.70
CA VAL A 135 -8.16 -1.00 15.99
C VAL A 135 -7.12 -0.23 16.84
N LEU A 136 -6.11 0.32 16.19
CA LEU A 136 -5.07 1.13 16.82
C LEU A 136 -5.51 2.58 17.12
N GLY A 137 -6.68 3.00 16.62
CA GLY A 137 -7.28 4.30 16.92
C GLY A 137 -6.81 5.47 16.04
N HIS A 138 -6.16 5.18 14.91
CA HIS A 138 -5.70 6.22 13.97
C HIS A 138 -6.85 6.80 13.14
N ASP A 139 -6.77 8.09 12.84
CA ASP A 139 -7.82 8.82 12.10
C ASP A 139 -7.56 8.95 10.59
N SER A 140 -6.37 8.54 10.15
CA SER A 140 -5.95 8.60 8.76
C SER A 140 -4.94 7.50 8.44
N VAL A 141 -5.03 6.95 7.23
CA VAL A 141 -4.14 5.92 6.70
C VAL A 141 -3.42 6.47 5.49
N VAL A 142 -2.11 6.27 5.42
CA VAL A 142 -1.33 6.48 4.20
C VAL A 142 -0.80 5.14 3.73
N PHE A 143 -1.38 4.60 2.66
CA PHE A 143 -0.79 3.46 1.98
C PHE A 143 0.52 3.87 1.32
N PHE A 144 1.52 2.99 1.44
CA PHE A 144 2.85 3.16 0.88
C PHE A 144 3.31 1.77 0.44
N ASP A 145 3.23 1.46 -0.85
CA ASP A 145 3.63 0.14 -1.37
C ASP A 145 5.13 -0.12 -1.12
N ASP A 146 5.52 -1.38 -1.03
CA ASP A 146 6.86 -1.79 -0.59
C ASP A 146 7.97 -1.49 -1.61
N ASP A 147 7.63 -1.06 -2.83
CA ASP A 147 8.54 -0.61 -3.88
C ASP A 147 8.53 0.91 -4.11
N GLU A 148 7.83 1.66 -3.24
CA GLU A 148 7.76 3.11 -3.29
C GLU A 148 8.87 3.78 -2.46
N CYS A 149 9.16 5.04 -2.78
CA CYS A 149 10.21 5.81 -2.10
C CYS A 149 9.71 7.22 -1.75
N ALA A 150 9.81 7.58 -0.47
CA ALA A 150 9.58 8.95 -0.02
C ALA A 150 10.76 9.84 -0.41
N LEU A 151 10.50 10.87 -1.23
CA LEU A 151 11.55 11.73 -1.79
C LEU A 151 11.98 12.87 -0.85
N ASP A 152 11.05 13.34 -0.01
CA ASP A 152 11.22 14.54 0.79
C ASP A 152 10.83 14.27 2.26
N GLU A 153 11.48 14.95 3.21
CA GLU A 153 11.16 14.84 4.65
C GLU A 153 9.72 15.28 4.97
N ASP A 154 9.11 16.11 4.12
CA ASP A 154 7.74 16.62 4.25
C ASP A 154 6.69 15.72 3.57
N PHE A 155 7.07 14.50 3.14
CA PHE A 155 6.21 13.55 2.46
C PHE A 155 4.83 13.38 3.12
N LEU A 156 4.79 13.09 4.42
CA LEU A 156 3.52 12.91 5.13
C LEU A 156 2.73 14.20 5.28
N GLU A 157 3.39 15.33 5.49
CA GLU A 157 2.71 16.62 5.51
C GLU A 157 1.98 16.87 4.18
N ARG A 158 2.64 16.56 3.06
CA ARG A 158 2.06 16.67 1.71
C ARG A 158 0.95 15.65 1.48
N ALA A 159 1.12 14.41 1.96
CA ALA A 159 0.12 13.34 1.89
C ALA A 159 -1.15 13.69 2.70
N LEU A 160 -1.01 14.39 3.81
CA LEU A 160 -2.13 14.76 4.68
C LEU A 160 -2.71 16.15 4.39
N TYR A 161 -2.02 16.98 3.59
CA TYR A 161 -2.50 18.31 3.23
C TYR A 161 -3.95 18.31 2.73
N GLY A 162 -4.83 18.99 3.47
CA GLY A 162 -6.24 19.16 3.17
C GLY A 162 -7.14 17.95 3.45
N LEU A 163 -6.60 16.80 3.86
CA LEU A 163 -7.40 15.61 4.16
C LEU A 163 -8.33 15.88 5.35
N GLY A 164 -9.60 15.49 5.24
CA GLY A 164 -10.67 15.81 6.19
C GLY A 164 -11.27 17.22 6.06
N ALA A 165 -10.68 18.11 5.26
CA ALA A 165 -11.22 19.45 5.05
C ALA A 165 -12.37 19.47 4.04
N GLN A 166 -13.18 20.53 4.05
CA GLN A 166 -14.17 20.79 3.01
C GLN A 166 -13.53 21.55 1.85
N LEU A 167 -13.80 21.08 0.63
CA LEU A 167 -13.47 21.79 -0.60
C LEU A 167 -14.40 23.00 -0.78
N GLN A 168 -14.09 23.89 -1.73
CA GLN A 168 -14.85 25.13 -1.96
C GLN A 168 -16.34 24.91 -2.24
N ASP A 169 -16.73 23.74 -2.76
CA ASP A 169 -18.12 23.40 -3.03
C ASP A 169 -18.79 22.59 -1.91
N GLY A 170 -18.14 22.50 -0.74
CA GLY A 170 -18.64 21.80 0.45
C GLY A 170 -18.36 20.29 0.49
N THR A 171 -17.78 19.71 -0.57
CA THR A 171 -17.46 18.27 -0.57
C THR A 171 -16.27 17.98 0.36
N PRO A 172 -16.35 16.99 1.25
CA PRO A 172 -15.23 16.63 2.11
C PRO A 172 -14.11 15.92 1.31
N LEU A 173 -12.85 16.30 1.55
CA LEU A 173 -11.68 15.60 0.99
C LEU A 173 -11.31 14.41 1.87
N LEU A 174 -11.91 13.25 1.61
CA LEU A 174 -11.71 12.05 2.43
C LEU A 174 -10.67 11.07 1.86
N ALA A 175 -10.26 11.24 0.61
CA ALA A 175 -9.25 10.43 -0.05
C ALA A 175 -8.39 11.29 -0.98
N LYS A 176 -7.10 10.98 -1.07
CA LYS A 176 -6.16 11.65 -1.96
C LYS A 176 -5.04 10.70 -2.38
N THR A 177 -4.61 10.81 -3.63
CA THR A 177 -3.45 10.11 -4.17
C THR A 177 -2.32 11.08 -4.47
N GLY A 178 -1.08 10.60 -4.38
CA GLY A 178 0.08 11.25 -5.01
C GLY A 178 0.16 10.96 -6.51
N PHE A 179 1.28 11.31 -7.12
CA PHE A 179 1.65 10.88 -8.47
C PHE A 179 3.14 10.55 -8.49
N TYR A 180 3.55 9.74 -9.46
CA TYR A 180 4.93 9.31 -9.63
C TYR A 180 5.75 10.31 -10.43
N VAL A 181 7.02 10.41 -10.07
CA VAL A 181 8.03 11.16 -10.81
C VAL A 181 9.21 10.26 -11.15
N ASP A 182 9.87 10.56 -12.25
CA ASP A 182 11.14 9.93 -12.60
C ASP A 182 12.30 10.46 -11.74
N SER A 183 13.52 10.00 -12.03
CA SER A 183 14.75 10.47 -11.38
C SER A 183 15.03 11.97 -11.56
N ASN A 184 14.39 12.62 -12.53
CA ASN A 184 14.51 14.05 -12.80
C ASN A 184 13.37 14.86 -12.14
N GLY A 185 12.47 14.20 -11.40
CA GLY A 185 11.28 14.84 -10.83
C GLY A 185 10.16 15.10 -11.86
N ALA A 186 10.28 14.56 -13.08
CA ALA A 186 9.28 14.70 -14.11
C ALA A 186 8.18 13.63 -13.97
N TRP A 187 6.92 14.07 -13.98
CA TRP A 187 5.76 13.17 -14.04
C TRP A 187 5.46 12.68 -15.46
N GLN A 188 6.05 13.32 -16.48
CA GLN A 188 5.81 13.00 -17.88
C GLN A 188 6.54 11.72 -18.28
N ARG A 189 5.85 10.85 -19.01
CA ARG A 189 6.49 9.70 -19.66
C ARG A 189 7.04 10.15 -21.01
N SER A 190 8.37 10.19 -21.16
CA SER A 190 9.07 10.69 -22.35
C SER A 190 9.60 9.59 -23.28
N ASP A 191 9.42 8.32 -22.94
CA ASP A 191 9.92 7.19 -23.73
C ASP A 191 9.28 7.15 -25.13
N GLU A 192 10.07 6.79 -26.15
CA GLU A 192 9.58 6.65 -27.52
C GLU A 192 8.44 5.62 -27.60
N ALA A 193 7.35 5.97 -28.29
CA ALA A 193 6.22 5.08 -28.48
C ALA A 193 6.66 3.82 -29.25
N HIS A 194 6.41 2.64 -28.67
CA HIS A 194 6.68 1.39 -29.37
C HIS A 194 5.66 1.25 -30.52
N TRP A 195 6.06 0.61 -31.62
CA TRP A 195 5.21 0.50 -32.82
C TRP A 195 3.86 -0.19 -32.55
N SER A 196 3.78 -1.04 -31.53
CA SER A 196 2.54 -1.69 -31.06
C SER A 196 1.53 -0.74 -30.41
N ASP A 197 1.96 0.43 -29.96
CA ASP A 197 1.14 1.38 -29.20
C ASP A 197 0.33 2.31 -30.13
N MET A 198 0.41 2.10 -31.44
CA MET A 198 -0.23 2.95 -32.45
C MET A 198 -1.75 3.04 -32.29
N PHE A 199 -2.39 1.97 -31.83
CA PHE A 199 -3.85 1.92 -31.58
C PHE A 199 -4.23 2.18 -30.12
N TRP A 200 -3.26 2.08 -29.20
CA TRP A 200 -3.46 2.31 -27.77
C TRP A 200 -2.33 3.17 -27.22
N ARG A 201 -2.47 4.48 -27.42
CA ARG A 201 -1.50 5.50 -27.01
C ARG A 201 -1.62 5.83 -25.51
N GLN A 202 -1.51 4.82 -24.66
CA GLN A 202 -1.71 4.96 -23.20
C GLN A 202 -0.88 6.08 -22.61
N ARG A 203 0.39 6.21 -23.04
CA ARG A 203 1.34 7.24 -22.57
C ARG A 203 0.85 8.65 -22.88
N ASP A 204 0.35 8.88 -24.10
CA ASP A 204 -0.15 10.20 -24.50
C ASP A 204 -1.43 10.57 -23.74
N SER A 205 -2.33 9.61 -23.55
CA SER A 205 -3.53 9.80 -22.73
C SER A 205 -3.18 10.09 -21.27
N PHE A 206 -2.18 9.38 -20.72
CA PHE A 206 -1.66 9.63 -19.38
C PHE A 206 -1.08 11.05 -19.26
N ASN A 207 -0.20 11.44 -20.19
CA ASN A 207 0.43 12.76 -20.17
C ASN A 207 -0.60 13.89 -20.29
N GLN A 208 -1.66 13.70 -21.11
CA GLN A 208 -2.76 14.66 -21.21
C GLN A 208 -3.57 14.76 -19.92
N ALA A 209 -3.93 13.62 -19.32
CA ALA A 209 -4.68 13.60 -18.06
C ALA A 209 -3.89 14.26 -16.92
N MET A 210 -2.62 13.90 -16.75
CA MET A 210 -1.73 14.52 -15.78
C MET A 210 -1.51 16.01 -16.06
N GLY A 211 -1.40 16.42 -17.32
CA GLY A 211 -1.32 17.84 -17.70
C GLY A 211 -2.52 18.68 -17.26
N ILE A 212 -3.69 18.06 -17.06
CA ILE A 212 -4.87 18.72 -16.46
C ILE A 212 -4.72 18.77 -14.93
N LEU A 213 -4.34 17.64 -14.31
CA LEU A 213 -4.22 17.50 -12.84
C LEU A 213 -3.09 18.34 -12.23
N MET A 214 -2.05 18.65 -13.00
CA MET A 214 -0.90 19.43 -12.53
C MET A 214 -1.14 20.94 -12.54
N LYS A 215 -2.27 21.41 -13.08
CA LYS A 215 -2.64 22.83 -13.05
C LYS A 215 -3.18 23.21 -11.66
N PRO A 216 -3.04 24.47 -11.23
CA PRO A 216 -3.66 24.95 -9.99
C PRO A 216 -5.19 24.74 -10.00
N PRO A 217 -5.83 24.55 -8.83
CA PRO A 217 -5.26 24.49 -7.48
C PRO A 217 -4.48 23.20 -7.15
N ARG A 218 -3.74 23.20 -6.02
CA ARG A 218 -2.92 22.05 -5.57
C ARG A 218 -3.69 20.73 -5.44
N ILE A 219 -4.96 20.80 -5.02
CA ILE A 219 -5.85 19.64 -4.92
C ILE A 219 -6.81 19.69 -6.09
N GLN A 220 -6.69 18.70 -6.98
CA GLN A 220 -7.58 18.53 -8.13
C GLN A 220 -8.48 17.32 -7.94
N ARG A 221 -9.72 17.45 -8.38
CA ARG A 221 -10.61 16.28 -8.50
C ARG A 221 -10.19 15.45 -9.69
N SER A 222 -10.13 14.14 -9.46
CA SER A 222 -9.74 13.18 -10.48
C SER A 222 -10.58 11.91 -10.37
N ARG A 223 -10.74 11.24 -11.51
CA ARG A 223 -11.21 9.85 -11.58
C ARG A 223 -10.05 8.85 -11.64
N LEU A 224 -8.82 9.37 -11.65
CA LEU A 224 -7.58 8.63 -11.62
C LEU A 224 -7.03 8.65 -10.19
N ALA A 225 -6.70 7.47 -9.67
CA ALA A 225 -5.97 7.30 -8.42
C ALA A 225 -4.78 6.38 -8.65
N PHE A 226 -3.67 6.62 -7.95
CA PHE A 226 -2.51 5.75 -7.97
C PHE A 226 -2.45 5.00 -6.64
N GLY A 227 -2.49 3.66 -6.72
CA GLY A 227 -2.65 2.82 -5.53
C GLY A 227 -1.44 2.82 -4.59
N GLY A 228 -0.23 3.00 -5.13
CA GLY A 228 1.00 2.83 -4.36
C GLY A 228 1.18 3.87 -3.25
N ILE A 229 0.70 5.10 -3.45
CA ILE A 229 0.66 6.12 -2.41
C ILE A 229 -0.72 6.78 -2.35
N MET A 230 -1.50 6.39 -1.35
CA MET A 230 -2.86 6.90 -1.15
C MET A 230 -3.15 7.20 0.32
N ALA A 231 -3.63 8.41 0.58
CA ALA A 231 -4.06 8.88 1.90
C ALA A 231 -5.59 8.81 2.02
N LEU A 232 -6.09 8.18 3.07
CA LEU A 232 -7.50 7.99 3.38
C LEU A 232 -7.82 8.51 4.78
N HIS A 233 -8.92 9.24 4.90
CA HIS A 233 -9.49 9.65 6.18
C HIS A 233 -10.37 8.51 6.74
N LYS A 234 -10.51 8.43 8.07
CA LYS A 234 -11.36 7.42 8.74
C LYS A 234 -12.78 7.33 8.22
N ASP A 235 -13.37 8.47 7.88
CA ASP A 235 -14.76 8.51 7.36
C ASP A 235 -14.85 7.85 5.97
N MET A 236 -13.76 7.80 5.20
CA MET A 236 -13.71 7.06 3.94
C MET A 236 -13.55 5.56 4.19
N PHE A 237 -12.51 5.17 4.92
CA PHE A 237 -12.18 3.75 5.05
C PHE A 237 -13.13 2.98 5.97
N SER A 238 -13.91 3.69 6.80
CA SER A 238 -14.99 3.07 7.60
C SER A 238 -16.29 2.89 6.78
N ALA A 239 -16.39 3.53 5.62
CA ALA A 239 -17.59 3.51 4.79
C ALA A 239 -17.46 2.64 3.53
N VAL A 240 -16.26 2.55 2.96
CA VAL A 240 -15.98 1.85 1.71
C VAL A 240 -14.74 0.99 1.85
N SER A 241 -14.90 -0.32 1.68
CA SER A 241 -13.79 -1.27 1.57
C SER A 241 -13.24 -1.33 0.15
N PHE A 242 -12.02 -1.86 0.01
CA PHE A 242 -11.56 -2.39 -1.27
C PHE A 242 -12.32 -3.68 -1.60
N ASP A 243 -12.55 -3.90 -2.89
CA ASP A 243 -13.04 -5.17 -3.44
C ASP A 243 -11.91 -6.20 -3.47
#